data_AF-A0A7S2N1K9-F1
#
_entry.id   AF-A0A7S2N1K9-F1
#
_cell.length_a   1.000
_cell.length_b   1.000
_cell.length_c   1.000
_cell.angle_alpha   90.00
_cell.angle_beta   90.00
_cell.angle_gamma   90.00
#
_symmetry.space_group_name_H-M   'P 1'
#
loop_
_entity.id
_entity.type
_entity.pdbx_description
1 polymer ?
#
loop_
_entity_poly.entity_id
_entity_poly.type
_entity_poly.pdbx_seq_one_letter_code
_entity_poly.pdbx_strand_id
1 'polypeptide(L)'
;EMKAIRYILSQDGMRMDKVIVLVCGPDWPTSVLTGILKLPVLDMLLGTLPMVFLILPFTLAGSFMVHASAMPDDDVGKRRLKGLGSALLFLSMLSQMAGMMLIFQYTNSTVEKFKDEIAEGKWMCDPQEGEVLQAVEKEEEQKKRRQEATRWSVLPWWMKANLLLGTVLMSMMMHIIILPFMKPFKDFSLQDKFSDIGDVSFLINKPGWVAIASLCCSVVCLTIFEIWCLRASPTADEQKPLRAAAAGPASSYNGTSA
;
A
#
# COMPACT_ATOMS: atom_id res chain seq x y z
N GLU A 1 3.35 -5.31 -16.75
CA GLU A 1 4.41 -5.91 -15.89
C GLU A 1 3.94 -7.14 -15.11
N MET A 2 2.86 -7.08 -14.33
CA MET A 2 2.37 -8.28 -13.59
C MET A 2 2.06 -9.50 -14.47
N LYS A 3 1.50 -9.29 -15.68
CA LYS A 3 1.30 -10.36 -16.67
C LYS A 3 2.62 -11.02 -17.12
N ALA A 4 3.71 -10.26 -17.19
CA ALA A 4 5.04 -10.79 -17.52
C ALA A 4 5.64 -11.62 -16.38
N ILE A 5 5.48 -11.17 -15.13
CA ILE A 5 5.90 -11.95 -13.95
C ILE A 5 5.10 -13.26 -13.87
N ARG A 6 3.78 -13.21 -14.10
CA ARG A 6 2.94 -14.41 -14.24
C ARG A 6 3.46 -15.35 -15.31
N TYR A 7 3.79 -14.84 -16.50
CA TYR A 7 4.36 -15.64 -17.58
C TYR A 7 5.65 -16.34 -17.15
N ILE A 8 6.60 -15.61 -16.56
CA ILE A 8 7.89 -16.14 -16.09
C ILE A 8 7.68 -17.25 -15.06
N LEU A 9 6.81 -17.03 -14.07
CA LEU A 9 6.53 -18.00 -13.02
C LEU A 9 5.78 -19.24 -13.54
N SER A 10 4.99 -19.10 -14.59
CA SER A 10 4.19 -20.20 -15.17
C SER A 10 5.00 -21.08 -16.14
N GLN A 11 6.24 -20.72 -16.47
CA GLN A 11 7.10 -21.57 -17.31
C GLN A 11 7.46 -22.86 -16.58
N ASP A 12 7.50 -23.97 -17.32
CA ASP A 12 7.94 -25.26 -16.80
C ASP A 12 9.43 -25.24 -16.43
N GLY A 13 9.75 -25.91 -15.33
CA GLY A 13 11.11 -26.02 -14.81
C GLY A 13 11.59 -24.80 -14.02
N MET A 14 12.87 -24.87 -13.62
CA MET A 14 13.55 -23.90 -12.74
C MET A 14 14.54 -23.04 -13.53
N ARG A 15 14.00 -22.15 -14.36
CA ARG A 15 14.79 -21.20 -15.14
C ARG A 15 15.33 -20.07 -14.26
N MET A 16 16.43 -19.46 -14.68
CA MET A 16 17.11 -18.41 -13.90
C MET A 16 16.22 -17.18 -13.67
N ASP A 17 15.44 -16.77 -14.68
CA ASP A 17 14.44 -15.69 -14.57
C ASP A 17 13.39 -15.99 -13.48
N LYS A 18 12.90 -17.22 -13.43
CA LYS A 18 11.97 -17.70 -12.39
C LYS A 18 12.59 -17.69 -11.00
N VAL A 19 13.81 -18.21 -10.84
CA VAL A 19 14.53 -18.21 -9.57
C VAL A 19 14.78 -16.78 -9.08
N ILE A 20 15.18 -15.87 -9.97
CA ILE A 20 15.44 -14.47 -9.63
C ILE A 20 14.16 -13.78 -9.15
N VAL A 21 13.01 -14.02 -9.79
CA VAL A 21 11.72 -13.49 -9.32
C VAL A 21 11.34 -14.08 -7.96
N LEU A 22 11.56 -15.38 -7.74
CA LEU A 22 11.25 -16.05 -6.48
C LEU A 22 12.14 -15.58 -5.32
N VAL A 23 13.43 -15.32 -5.57
CA VAL A 23 14.41 -14.97 -4.52
C VAL A 23 14.45 -13.48 -4.23
N CYS A 24 14.42 -12.65 -5.28
CA CYS A 24 14.59 -11.20 -5.16
C CYS A 24 13.26 -10.45 -5.12
N GLY A 25 12.15 -11.11 -5.44
CA GLY A 25 10.83 -10.51 -5.43
C GLY A 25 10.36 -10.21 -4.00
N PRO A 26 9.38 -9.31 -3.83
CA PRO A 26 8.80 -9.11 -2.52
C PRO A 26 8.07 -10.39 -2.09
N ASP A 27 8.51 -10.98 -0.97
CA ASP A 27 8.10 -12.32 -0.51
C ASP A 27 6.58 -12.54 -0.53
N TRP A 28 5.84 -11.61 0.08
CA TRP A 28 4.39 -11.69 0.16
C TRP A 28 3.69 -11.73 -1.21
N PRO A 29 3.82 -10.72 -2.09
CA PRO A 29 3.15 -10.75 -3.39
C PRO A 29 3.66 -11.88 -4.29
N THR A 30 4.93 -12.27 -4.24
CA THR A 30 5.45 -13.39 -5.05
C THR A 30 4.85 -14.71 -4.59
N SER A 31 4.86 -15.01 -3.30
CA SER A 31 4.30 -16.25 -2.73
C SER A 31 2.77 -16.32 -2.85
N VAL A 32 2.07 -15.19 -2.73
CA VAL A 32 0.62 -15.12 -3.00
C VAL A 32 0.35 -15.39 -4.47
N LEU A 33 1.13 -14.80 -5.38
CA LEU A 33 0.96 -14.99 -6.81
C LEU A 33 1.20 -16.45 -7.22
N THR A 34 2.22 -17.12 -6.69
CA THR A 34 2.45 -18.55 -6.98
C THR A 34 1.28 -19.42 -6.51
N GLY A 35 0.67 -19.09 -5.37
CA GLY A 35 -0.55 -19.73 -4.87
C GLY A 35 -1.77 -19.50 -5.75
N ILE A 36 -2.02 -18.25 -6.17
CA ILE A 36 -3.13 -17.90 -7.10
C ILE A 36 -2.97 -18.63 -8.44
N LEU A 37 -1.75 -18.73 -8.94
CA LEU A 37 -1.43 -19.43 -10.19
C LEU A 37 -1.43 -20.96 -10.05
N LYS A 38 -1.63 -21.50 -8.84
CA LYS A 38 -1.65 -22.94 -8.53
C LYS A 38 -0.40 -23.66 -9.02
N LEU A 39 0.77 -23.04 -8.87
CA LEU A 39 2.04 -23.63 -9.30
C LEU A 39 2.47 -24.78 -8.37
N PRO A 40 3.25 -25.75 -8.85
CA PRO A 40 3.75 -26.85 -8.03
C PRO A 40 4.56 -26.35 -6.84
N VAL A 41 4.12 -26.68 -5.62
CA VAL A 41 4.70 -26.15 -4.37
C VAL A 41 6.17 -26.52 -4.23
N LEU A 42 6.55 -27.76 -4.59
CA LEU A 42 7.94 -28.22 -4.49
C LEU A 42 8.89 -27.41 -5.38
N ASP A 43 8.48 -27.10 -6.61
CA ASP A 43 9.29 -26.29 -7.53
C ASP A 43 9.47 -24.87 -7.01
N MET A 44 8.41 -24.27 -6.45
CA MET A 44 8.50 -22.93 -5.86
C MET A 44 9.42 -22.92 -4.64
N LEU A 45 9.31 -23.92 -3.75
CA LEU A 45 10.16 -24.05 -2.58
C LEU A 45 11.64 -24.23 -2.97
N LEU A 46 11.94 -25.11 -3.93
CA LEU A 46 13.29 -25.30 -4.44
C LEU A 46 13.84 -24.02 -5.08
N GLY A 47 13.00 -23.28 -5.80
CA GLY A 47 13.35 -21.98 -6.37
C GLY A 47 13.68 -20.90 -5.36
N THR A 48 13.05 -20.94 -4.19
CA THR A 48 13.32 -20.00 -3.10
C THR A 48 14.55 -20.39 -2.26
N LEU A 49 15.12 -21.59 -2.43
CA LEU A 49 16.24 -22.06 -1.61
C LEU A 49 17.46 -21.11 -1.58
N PRO A 50 17.87 -20.46 -2.68
CA PRO A 50 18.98 -19.50 -2.65
C PRO A 50 18.72 -18.24 -1.81
N MET A 51 17.48 -17.99 -1.38
CA MET A 51 17.09 -16.85 -0.53
C MET A 51 17.83 -16.83 0.82
N VAL A 52 18.33 -17.98 1.28
CA VAL A 52 19.16 -18.07 2.49
C VAL A 52 20.38 -17.12 2.40
N PHE A 53 21.00 -16.99 1.22
CA PHE A 53 22.15 -16.08 1.04
C PHE A 53 21.76 -14.61 1.11
N LEU A 54 20.50 -14.28 0.78
CA LEU A 54 19.97 -12.92 0.87
C LEU A 54 19.60 -12.56 2.31
N ILE A 55 19.03 -13.51 3.06
CA ILE A 55 18.53 -13.30 4.44
C ILE A 55 19.67 -13.32 5.46
N LEU A 56 20.69 -14.16 5.26
CA LEU A 56 21.82 -14.33 6.19
C LEU A 56 22.48 -13.01 6.63
N PRO A 57 22.85 -12.07 5.74
CA PRO A 57 23.47 -10.82 6.17
C PRO A 57 22.50 -9.92 6.96
N PHE A 58 21.20 -9.94 6.66
CA PHE A 58 20.19 -9.21 7.47
C PHE A 58 20.06 -9.79 8.88
N THR A 59 20.00 -11.11 9.01
CA THR A 59 19.85 -11.76 10.33
C THR A 59 21.11 -11.63 11.18
N LEU A 60 22.29 -11.76 10.56
CA LEU A 60 23.56 -11.49 11.25
C LEU A 60 23.68 -10.03 11.67
N ALA A 61 23.31 -9.08 10.81
CA ALA A 61 23.31 -7.67 11.16
C ALA A 61 22.40 -7.37 12.35
N GLY A 62 21.16 -7.88 12.32
CA GLY A 62 20.22 -7.76 13.43
C GLY A 62 20.79 -8.36 14.73
N SER A 63 21.35 -9.56 14.64
CA SER A 63 21.99 -10.23 15.79
C SER A 63 23.12 -9.39 16.39
N PHE A 64 24.02 -8.84 15.55
CA PHE A 64 25.12 -7.99 16.01
C PHE A 64 24.62 -6.68 16.63
N MET A 65 23.58 -6.06 16.08
CA MET A 65 23.01 -4.84 16.64
C MET A 65 22.34 -5.08 17.99
N VAL A 66 21.63 -6.21 18.15
CA VAL A 66 21.03 -6.62 19.43
C VAL A 66 22.11 -6.89 20.47
N HIS A 67 23.14 -7.67 20.14
CA HIS A 67 24.25 -7.93 21.07
C HIS A 67 25.00 -6.65 21.45
N ALA A 68 25.22 -5.75 20.49
CA ALA A 68 25.86 -4.46 20.76
C ALA A 68 25.01 -3.56 21.66
N SER A 69 23.68 -3.68 21.64
CA SER A 69 22.79 -2.89 22.50
C SER A 69 22.87 -3.31 23.98
N ALA A 70 23.18 -4.58 24.25
CA ALA A 70 23.34 -5.11 25.60
C ALA A 70 24.72 -4.83 26.24
N MET A 71 25.69 -4.30 25.47
CA MET A 71 27.03 -4.01 25.95
C MET A 71 27.16 -2.58 26.53
N PRO A 72 28.04 -2.36 27.53
CA PRO A 72 28.37 -1.03 28.04
C PRO A 72 28.85 -0.08 26.94
N ASP A 73 28.57 1.23 27.08
CA ASP A 73 28.89 2.23 26.04
C ASP A 73 30.39 2.39 25.75
N ASP A 74 31.24 2.13 26.74
CA ASP A 74 32.69 2.28 26.63
C ASP A 74 33.40 1.05 26.05
N ASP A 75 32.65 -0.03 25.74
CA ASP A 75 33.23 -1.27 25.25
C ASP A 75 33.66 -1.15 23.77
N VAL A 76 34.92 -1.52 23.48
CA VAL A 76 35.46 -1.61 22.12
C VAL A 76 34.70 -2.66 21.30
N GLY A 77 34.22 -3.73 21.94
CA GLY A 77 33.38 -4.77 21.34
C GLY A 77 32.08 -4.21 20.77
N LYS A 78 31.45 -3.26 21.46
CA LYS A 78 30.22 -2.58 21.02
C LYS A 78 30.42 -1.84 19.71
N ARG A 79 31.51 -1.09 19.58
CA ARG A 79 31.84 -0.35 18.34
C ARG A 79 32.08 -1.30 17.18
N ARG A 80 32.80 -2.41 17.42
CA ARG A 80 33.06 -3.44 16.39
C ARG A 80 31.79 -4.13 15.92
N LEU A 81 30.93 -4.57 16.83
CA LEU A 81 29.65 -5.21 16.48
C LEU A 81 28.70 -4.26 15.76
N LYS A 82 28.59 -3.00 16.20
CA LYS A 82 27.82 -1.98 15.45
C LYS A 82 28.37 -1.76 14.05
N GLY A 83 29.69 -1.63 13.90
CA GLY A 83 30.33 -1.46 12.60
C GLY A 83 30.08 -2.63 11.65
N LEU A 84 30.22 -3.86 12.15
CA LEU A 84 29.92 -5.09 11.39
C LEU A 84 28.44 -5.19 11.02
N GLY A 85 27.54 -4.88 11.96
CA GLY A 85 26.10 -4.85 11.70
C GLY A 85 25.75 -3.86 10.59
N SER A 86 26.25 -2.63 10.66
CA SER A 86 26.02 -1.62 9.63
C SER A 86 26.60 -2.02 8.26
N ALA A 87 27.79 -2.63 8.23
CA ALA A 87 28.40 -3.10 6.98
C ALA A 87 27.56 -4.21 6.32
N LEU A 88 27.05 -5.15 7.11
CA LEU A 88 26.17 -6.22 6.63
C LEU A 88 24.81 -5.68 6.14
N LEU A 89 24.22 -4.70 6.83
CA LEU A 89 23.00 -4.03 6.33
C LEU A 89 23.24 -3.35 5.00
N PHE A 90 24.37 -2.64 4.85
CA PHE A 90 24.72 -1.99 3.59
C PHE A 90 24.90 -3.01 2.45
N LEU A 91 25.61 -4.10 2.70
CA LEU A 91 25.75 -5.20 1.74
C LEU A 91 24.40 -5.79 1.34
N SER A 92 23.50 -5.96 2.31
CA SER A 92 22.15 -6.50 2.08
C SER A 92 21.28 -5.53 1.27
N MET A 93 21.43 -4.22 1.49
CA MET A 93 20.76 -3.20 0.68
C MET A 93 21.23 -3.24 -0.78
N LEU A 94 22.54 -3.39 -1.00
CA LEU A 94 23.10 -3.50 -2.36
C LEU A 94 22.64 -4.77 -3.07
N SER A 95 22.63 -5.92 -2.37
CA SER A 95 22.15 -7.17 -2.96
C SER A 95 20.66 -7.10 -3.32
N GLN A 96 19.83 -6.52 -2.45
CA GLN A 96 18.41 -6.29 -2.72
C GLN A 96 18.19 -5.38 -3.94
N MET A 97 18.96 -4.29 -4.05
CA MET A 97 18.89 -3.37 -5.18
C MET A 97 19.28 -4.05 -6.49
N ALA A 98 20.36 -4.85 -6.48
CA ALA A 98 20.77 -5.64 -7.65
C ALA A 98 19.71 -6.67 -8.04
N GLY A 99 19.11 -7.35 -7.06
CA GLY A 99 18.03 -8.31 -7.29
C GLY A 99 16.81 -7.68 -7.96
N MET A 100 16.38 -6.50 -7.47
CA MET A 100 15.27 -5.76 -8.07
C MET A 100 15.58 -5.30 -9.51
N MET A 101 16.82 -4.90 -9.79
CA MET A 101 17.24 -4.53 -11.15
C MET A 101 17.21 -5.73 -12.10
N LEU A 102 17.60 -6.92 -11.63
CA LEU A 102 17.52 -8.15 -12.43
C LEU A 102 16.06 -8.52 -12.73
N ILE A 103 15.16 -8.46 -11.74
CA ILE A 103 13.72 -8.69 -11.95
C ILE A 103 13.18 -7.73 -13.01
N PHE A 104 13.52 -6.45 -12.90
CA PHE A 104 13.10 -5.43 -13.86
C PHE A 104 13.60 -5.74 -15.27
N GLN A 105 14.87 -6.14 -15.43
CA GLN A 105 15.41 -6.54 -16.74
C GLN A 105 14.66 -7.74 -17.33
N TYR A 106 14.50 -8.85 -16.58
CA TYR A 106 13.83 -10.04 -17.10
C TYR A 106 12.34 -9.79 -17.40
N THR A 107 11.69 -8.96 -16.59
CA THR A 107 10.30 -8.54 -16.81
C THR A 107 10.19 -7.73 -18.11
N ASN A 108 11.07 -6.75 -18.31
CA ASN A 108 11.08 -5.93 -19.53
C ASN A 108 11.44 -6.73 -20.76
N SER A 109 12.44 -7.61 -20.68
CA SER A 109 12.76 -8.50 -21.80
C SER A 109 11.59 -9.42 -22.15
N THR A 110 10.73 -9.79 -21.18
CA THR A 110 9.51 -10.54 -21.44
C THR A 110 8.44 -9.67 -22.09
N VAL A 111 8.23 -8.46 -21.59
CA VAL A 111 7.29 -7.48 -22.19
C VAL A 111 7.68 -7.15 -23.63
N GLU A 112 8.98 -6.95 -23.89
CA GLU A 112 9.50 -6.64 -25.22
C GLU A 112 9.30 -7.80 -26.19
N LYS A 113 9.51 -9.04 -25.75
CA LYS A 113 9.25 -10.25 -26.56
C LYS A 113 7.81 -10.37 -27.03
N PHE A 114 6.85 -9.95 -26.19
CA PHE A 114 5.42 -10.04 -26.49
C PHE A 114 4.80 -8.67 -26.82
N LYS A 115 5.61 -7.68 -27.18
CA LYS A 115 5.17 -6.29 -27.36
C LYS A 115 4.01 -6.16 -28.36
N ASP A 116 4.06 -6.91 -29.46
CA ASP A 116 3.04 -6.84 -30.51
C ASP A 116 1.70 -7.45 -30.03
N GLU A 117 1.74 -8.62 -29.36
CA GLU A 117 0.54 -9.25 -28.78
C GLU A 117 -0.07 -8.43 -27.63
N ILE A 118 0.78 -7.72 -26.89
CA ILE A 118 0.35 -6.76 -25.85
C ILE A 118 -0.34 -5.56 -26.48
N ALA A 119 0.21 -5.01 -27.58
CA ALA A 119 -0.37 -3.88 -28.29
C ALA A 119 -1.73 -4.22 -28.91
N GLU A 120 -1.90 -5.46 -29.36
CA GLU A 120 -3.18 -5.99 -29.83
C GLU A 120 -4.17 -6.30 -28.70
N GLY A 121 -3.74 -6.24 -27.43
CA GLY A 121 -4.58 -6.55 -26.28
C GLY A 121 -5.02 -8.01 -26.20
N LYS A 122 -4.26 -8.95 -26.79
CA LYS A 122 -4.57 -10.39 -26.81
C LYS A 122 -3.74 -11.20 -25.82
N TRP A 123 -2.60 -10.66 -25.39
CA TRP A 123 -1.67 -11.37 -24.54
C TRP A 123 -2.15 -11.50 -23.09
N MET A 124 -2.23 -12.75 -22.59
CA MET A 124 -2.64 -13.08 -21.22
C MET A 124 -3.92 -12.33 -20.79
N CYS A 125 -4.94 -12.34 -21.65
CA CYS A 125 -6.25 -11.81 -21.29
C CYS A 125 -6.93 -12.71 -20.27
N ASP A 126 -7.29 -12.14 -19.14
CA ASP A 126 -8.08 -12.84 -18.14
C ASP A 126 -9.56 -12.77 -18.52
N PRO A 127 -10.33 -13.87 -18.41
CA PRO A 127 -11.76 -13.85 -18.72
C PRO A 127 -12.55 -12.80 -17.92
N GLN A 128 -12.07 -12.45 -16.72
CA GLN A 128 -12.65 -11.42 -15.85
C GLN A 128 -12.15 -10.00 -16.12
N GLU A 129 -11.18 -9.82 -17.03
CA GLU A 129 -10.56 -8.51 -17.29
C GLU A 129 -11.60 -7.48 -17.73
N GLY A 130 -12.62 -7.89 -18.50
CA GLY A 130 -13.74 -7.02 -18.87
C GLY A 130 -14.59 -6.55 -17.68
N GLU A 131 -14.88 -7.42 -16.72
CA GLU A 131 -15.64 -7.06 -15.50
C GLU A 131 -14.84 -6.10 -14.61
N VAL A 132 -13.54 -6.35 -14.48
CA VAL A 132 -12.63 -5.46 -13.72
C VAL A 132 -12.52 -4.10 -14.38
N LEU A 133 -12.37 -4.05 -15.70
CA LEU A 133 -12.32 -2.78 -16.45
C LEU A 133 -13.62 -1.98 -16.28
N GLN A 134 -14.77 -2.64 -16.36
CA GLN A 134 -16.07 -1.99 -16.11
C GLN A 134 -16.21 -1.48 -14.67
N ALA A 135 -15.72 -2.25 -13.68
CA ALA A 135 -15.72 -1.82 -12.28
C ALA A 135 -14.82 -0.58 -12.08
N VAL A 136 -13.62 -0.58 -12.68
CA VAL A 136 -12.70 0.57 -12.65
C VAL A 136 -13.31 1.79 -13.33
N GLU A 137 -13.92 1.63 -14.51
CA GLU A 137 -14.61 2.74 -15.20
C GLU A 137 -15.74 3.31 -14.35
N LYS A 138 -16.54 2.46 -13.72
CA LYS A 138 -17.60 2.89 -12.80
C LYS A 138 -17.04 3.63 -11.58
N GLU A 139 -15.93 3.16 -11.00
CA GLU A 139 -15.25 3.85 -9.89
C GLU A 139 -14.67 5.20 -10.34
N GLU A 140 -14.10 5.29 -11.54
CA GLU A 140 -13.58 6.54 -12.10
C GLU A 140 -14.70 7.56 -12.33
N GLU A 141 -15.84 7.14 -12.87
CA GLU A 141 -17.02 8.00 -13.00
C GLU A 141 -17.51 8.51 -11.65
N GLN A 142 -17.61 7.63 -10.64
CA GLN A 142 -17.99 8.01 -9.29
C GLN A 142 -16.99 8.99 -8.68
N LYS A 143 -15.70 8.76 -8.90
CA LYS A 143 -14.62 9.66 -8.43
C LYS A 143 -14.73 11.04 -9.07
N LYS A 144 -14.96 11.14 -10.39
CA LYS A 144 -15.15 12.42 -11.09
C LYS A 144 -16.35 13.19 -10.52
N ARG A 145 -17.50 12.53 -10.37
CA ARG A 145 -18.71 13.13 -9.78
C ARG A 145 -18.49 13.59 -8.34
N ARG A 146 -17.85 12.75 -7.53
CA ARG A 146 -17.49 13.08 -6.15
C ARG A 146 -16.57 14.30 -6.12
N GLN A 147 -15.53 14.34 -6.95
CA GLN A 147 -14.61 15.48 -7.05
C GLN A 147 -15.36 16.78 -7.38
N GLU A 148 -16.31 16.74 -8.32
CA GLU A 148 -17.13 17.89 -8.69
C GLU A 148 -18.02 18.38 -7.54
N ALA A 149 -18.70 17.45 -6.83
CA ALA A 149 -19.54 17.76 -5.68
C ALA A 149 -18.74 18.26 -4.47
N THR A 150 -17.49 17.79 -4.31
CA THR A 150 -16.59 18.19 -3.21
C THR A 150 -15.66 19.35 -3.56
N ARG A 151 -15.89 20.07 -4.66
CA ARG A 151 -15.09 21.27 -5.00
C ARG A 151 -15.22 22.32 -3.89
N TRP A 152 -14.09 22.94 -3.52
CA TRP A 152 -14.06 23.98 -2.47
C TRP A 152 -15.01 25.15 -2.75
N SER A 153 -15.24 25.51 -4.01
CA SER A 153 -16.19 26.58 -4.36
C SER A 153 -17.66 26.23 -4.06
N VAL A 154 -18.02 24.95 -4.15
CA VAL A 154 -19.40 24.45 -4.00
C VAL A 154 -19.71 24.04 -2.55
N LEU A 155 -18.67 23.68 -1.78
CA LEU A 155 -18.80 23.27 -0.39
C LEU A 155 -19.46 24.36 0.47
N PRO A 156 -20.49 24.01 1.29
CA PRO A 156 -21.08 24.94 2.21
C PRO A 156 -20.06 25.35 3.27
N TRP A 157 -20.19 26.57 3.78
CA TRP A 157 -19.20 27.18 4.67
C TRP A 157 -18.98 26.36 5.95
N TRP A 158 -20.01 25.72 6.49
CA TRP A 158 -19.92 24.90 7.70
C TRP A 158 -19.10 23.62 7.46
N MET A 159 -19.11 23.08 6.23
CA MET A 159 -18.25 21.95 5.87
C MET A 159 -16.80 22.35 5.71
N LYS A 160 -16.55 23.54 5.16
CA LYS A 160 -15.20 24.11 5.12
C LYS A 160 -14.64 24.28 6.53
N ALA A 161 -15.43 24.82 7.45
CA ALA A 161 -15.05 24.97 8.85
C ALA A 161 -14.78 23.62 9.52
N ASN A 162 -15.65 22.62 9.31
CA ASN A 162 -15.47 21.26 9.82
C ASN A 162 -14.18 20.60 9.30
N LEU A 163 -13.87 20.74 8.00
CA LEU A 163 -12.63 20.24 7.42
C LEU A 163 -11.39 20.95 7.98
N LEU A 164 -11.43 22.28 8.10
CA LEU A 164 -10.33 23.05 8.68
C LEU A 164 -10.09 22.65 10.15
N LEU A 165 -11.15 22.46 10.92
CA LEU A 165 -11.07 21.97 12.30
C LEU A 165 -10.44 20.57 12.35
N GLY A 166 -10.91 19.65 11.51
CA GLY A 166 -10.36 18.30 11.41
C GLY A 166 -8.87 18.29 11.06
N THR A 167 -8.44 19.13 10.13
CA THR A 167 -7.03 19.31 9.76
C THR A 167 -6.21 19.84 10.92
N VAL A 168 -6.66 20.90 11.61
CA VAL A 168 -5.95 21.47 12.77
C VAL A 168 -5.80 20.44 13.89
N LEU A 169 -6.86 19.67 14.19
CA LEU A 169 -6.82 18.62 15.20
C LEU A 169 -5.86 17.48 14.84
N MET A 170 -5.85 17.06 13.57
CA MET A 170 -4.92 16.04 13.09
C MET A 170 -3.47 16.53 13.12
N SER A 171 -3.23 17.77 12.69
CA SER A 171 -1.91 18.40 12.81
C SER A 171 -1.48 18.49 14.27
N MET A 172 -2.36 18.91 15.18
CA MET A 172 -2.05 18.98 16.61
C MET A 172 -1.65 17.60 17.18
N MET A 173 -2.41 16.55 16.85
CA MET A 173 -2.09 15.17 17.22
C MET A 173 -0.70 14.76 16.73
N MET A 174 -0.39 14.99 15.46
CA MET A 174 0.93 14.69 14.88
C MET A 174 2.07 15.41 15.60
N HIS A 175 1.91 16.71 15.91
CA HIS A 175 2.93 17.46 16.62
C HIS A 175 3.12 16.95 18.04
N ILE A 176 2.06 16.55 18.74
CA ILE A 176 2.18 15.96 20.08
C ILE A 176 2.96 14.64 20.05
N ILE A 177 2.78 13.82 19.01
CA ILE A 177 3.47 12.53 18.86
C ILE A 177 4.94 12.69 18.45
N ILE A 178 5.22 13.56 17.48
CA ILE A 178 6.56 13.67 16.90
C ILE A 178 7.50 14.49 17.79
N LEU A 179 6.99 15.48 18.53
CA LEU A 179 7.84 16.39 19.28
C LEU A 179 8.40 15.72 20.55
N PRO A 180 9.73 15.59 20.69
CA PRO A 180 10.36 14.79 21.74
C PRO A 180 10.16 15.38 23.16
N PHE A 181 9.76 16.64 23.27
CA PHE A 181 9.48 17.28 24.56
C PHE A 181 8.08 16.95 25.11
N MET A 182 7.15 16.51 24.26
CA MET A 182 5.77 16.20 24.69
C MET A 182 5.66 14.82 25.33
N LYS A 183 6.57 13.88 25.03
CA LYS A 183 6.62 12.51 25.57
C LYS A 183 5.22 11.91 25.82
N PRO A 184 4.37 11.78 24.79
CA PRO A 184 2.98 11.35 24.95
C PRO A 184 2.84 9.92 25.48
N PHE A 185 3.84 9.08 25.21
CA PHE A 185 3.93 7.71 25.68
C PHE A 185 5.16 7.56 26.56
N LYS A 186 5.07 6.64 27.52
CA LYS A 186 6.23 6.19 28.28
C LYS A 186 7.14 5.36 27.37
N ASP A 187 8.45 5.49 27.55
CA ASP A 187 9.43 4.67 26.82
C ASP A 187 9.16 3.19 27.10
N PHE A 188 8.95 2.42 26.04
CA PHE A 188 8.70 0.98 26.09
C PHE A 188 9.54 0.31 25.00
N SER A 189 10.32 -0.69 25.39
CA SER A 189 11.05 -1.56 24.46
C SER A 189 10.24 -2.83 24.22
N LEU A 190 10.27 -3.35 22.99
CA LEU A 190 9.63 -4.64 22.66
C LEU A 190 10.16 -5.83 23.48
N GLN A 191 11.29 -5.64 24.16
CA GLN A 191 11.92 -6.64 25.04
C GLN A 191 11.44 -6.54 26.49
N ASP A 192 10.71 -5.49 26.86
CA ASP A 192 10.23 -5.27 28.22
C ASP A 192 9.07 -6.22 28.51
N LYS A 193 9.05 -6.79 29.73
CA LYS A 193 8.00 -7.73 30.13
C LYS A 193 6.72 -6.98 30.46
N PHE A 194 5.60 -7.45 29.91
CA PHE A 194 4.26 -6.91 30.20
C PHE A 194 3.90 -6.94 31.70
N SER A 195 4.52 -7.82 32.48
CA SER A 195 4.37 -7.86 33.95
C SER A 195 4.82 -6.57 34.65
N ASP A 196 5.75 -5.83 34.04
CA ASP A 196 6.43 -4.71 34.67
C ASP A 196 5.76 -3.35 34.30
N ILE A 197 4.78 -3.39 33.38
CA ILE A 197 4.12 -2.20 32.80
C ILE A 197 2.88 -1.77 33.59
N GLY A 198 2.28 -2.68 34.38
CA GLY A 198 1.05 -2.39 35.13
C GLY A 198 -0.16 -2.15 34.22
N ASP A 199 -1.05 -1.25 34.63
CA ASP A 199 -2.30 -0.93 33.92
C ASP A 199 -2.05 -0.05 32.67
N VAL A 200 -2.82 -0.27 31.60
CA VAL A 200 -2.66 0.39 30.28
C VAL A 200 -2.81 1.91 30.38
N SER A 201 -3.58 2.37 31.38
CA SER A 201 -3.78 3.78 31.72
C SER A 201 -2.48 4.49 32.14
N PHE A 202 -1.46 3.75 32.61
CA PHE A 202 -0.16 4.27 33.04
C PHE A 202 0.85 4.43 31.90
N LEU A 203 0.57 3.85 30.73
CA LEU A 203 1.44 3.95 29.55
C LEU A 203 1.29 5.29 28.81
N ILE A 204 0.12 5.92 28.95
CA ILE A 204 -0.26 7.14 28.25
C ILE A 204 -0.13 8.33 29.18
N ASN A 205 0.80 9.23 28.87
CA ASN A 205 0.94 10.49 29.60
C ASN A 205 -0.22 11.43 29.25
N LYS A 206 -0.44 12.49 30.05
CA LYS A 206 -1.45 13.53 29.78
C LYS A 206 -1.45 14.04 28.32
N PRO A 207 -0.30 14.38 27.70
CA PRO A 207 -0.24 14.75 26.28
C PRO A 207 -0.70 13.63 25.33
N GLY A 208 -0.45 12.36 25.66
CA GLY A 208 -0.95 11.22 24.88
C GLY A 208 -2.49 11.15 24.87
N TRP A 209 -3.14 11.41 26.01
CA TRP A 209 -4.60 11.50 26.07
C TRP A 209 -5.16 12.65 25.23
N VAL A 210 -4.47 13.79 25.20
CA VAL A 210 -4.83 14.92 24.32
C VAL A 210 -4.66 14.53 22.85
N ALA A 211 -3.60 13.82 22.49
CA ALA A 211 -3.39 13.33 21.12
C ALA A 211 -4.49 12.35 20.70
N ILE A 212 -4.88 11.41 21.56
CA ILE A 212 -5.98 10.45 21.31
C ILE A 212 -7.30 11.19 21.15
N ALA A 213 -7.64 12.11 22.05
CA ALA A 213 -8.86 12.90 21.95
C ALA A 213 -8.91 13.71 20.65
N SER A 214 -7.78 14.30 20.24
CA SER A 214 -7.65 15.07 19.01
C SER A 214 -7.82 14.18 17.77
N LEU A 215 -7.27 12.97 17.79
CA LEU A 215 -7.48 11.96 16.75
C LEU A 215 -8.96 11.59 16.65
N CYS A 216 -9.60 11.24 17.76
CA CYS A 216 -11.02 10.88 17.79
C CYS A 216 -11.90 12.01 17.24
N CYS A 217 -11.67 13.25 17.68
CA CYS A 217 -12.40 14.42 17.18
C CYS A 217 -12.15 14.65 15.67
N SER A 218 -10.93 14.47 15.18
CA SER A 218 -10.61 14.59 13.75
C SER A 218 -11.32 13.50 12.93
N VAL A 219 -11.34 12.25 13.42
CA VAL A 219 -12.08 11.14 12.80
C VAL A 219 -13.58 11.44 12.75
N VAL A 220 -14.16 12.02 13.80
CA VAL A 220 -15.56 12.46 13.79
C VAL A 220 -15.79 13.56 12.75
N CYS A 221 -14.91 14.56 12.65
CA CYS A 221 -15.01 15.61 11.62
C CYS A 221 -14.97 15.01 10.21
N LEU A 222 -14.07 14.06 9.95
CA LEU A 222 -13.98 13.35 8.67
C LEU A 222 -15.22 12.48 8.41
N THR A 223 -15.75 11.81 9.42
CA THR A 223 -16.95 10.97 9.30
C THR A 223 -18.18 11.82 8.95
N ILE A 224 -18.34 12.98 9.59
CA ILE A 224 -19.39 13.96 9.25
C ILE A 224 -19.27 14.39 7.80
N PHE A 225 -18.03 14.65 7.34
CA PHE A 225 -17.76 15.02 5.96
C PHE A 225 -18.09 13.89 4.97
N GLU A 226 -17.66 12.66 5.26
CA GLU A 226 -17.97 11.47 4.44
C GLU A 226 -19.47 11.21 4.33
N ILE A 227 -20.20 11.25 5.45
CA ILE A 227 -21.67 11.09 5.47
C ILE A 227 -22.34 12.16 4.61
N TRP A 228 -21.86 13.40 4.68
CA TRP A 228 -22.39 14.47 3.84
C TRP A 228 -22.04 14.25 2.37
N CYS A 229 -20.81 13.83 2.03
CA CYS A 229 -20.43 13.51 0.65
C CYS A 229 -21.31 12.41 0.06
N LEU A 230 -21.62 11.37 0.84
CA LEU A 230 -22.52 10.29 0.46
C LEU A 230 -23.94 10.79 0.21
N ARG A 231 -24.43 11.75 0.99
CA ARG A 231 -25.76 12.35 0.79
C ARG A 231 -25.80 13.38 -0.34
N ALA A 232 -24.71 14.12 -0.54
CA ALA A 232 -24.61 15.17 -1.56
C ALA A 232 -24.32 14.61 -2.96
N SER A 233 -23.84 13.37 -3.06
CA SER A 233 -23.63 12.67 -4.32
C SER A 233 -24.81 11.72 -4.57
N PRO A 234 -25.88 12.13 -5.27
CA PRO A 234 -27.00 11.24 -5.55
C PRO A 234 -26.53 9.97 -6.26
N THR A 235 -27.05 8.83 -5.83
CA THR A 235 -26.67 7.52 -6.38
C THR A 235 -27.13 7.39 -7.83
N ALA A 236 -26.43 6.57 -8.61
CA ALA A 236 -26.72 6.37 -10.03
C ALA A 236 -28.17 5.91 -10.31
N ASP A 237 -28.82 5.24 -9.35
CA ASP A 237 -30.22 4.80 -9.47
C ASP A 237 -31.23 5.94 -9.33
N GLU A 238 -30.95 6.98 -8.54
CA GLU A 238 -31.85 8.14 -8.39
C GLU A 238 -31.85 9.07 -9.62
N GLN A 239 -30.84 8.97 -10.50
CA GLN A 239 -30.73 9.81 -11.70
C GLN A 239 -31.34 9.20 -12.96
N LYS A 240 -31.66 7.90 -12.96
CA LYS A 240 -32.36 7.22 -14.07
C LYS A 240 -33.70 7.92 -14.45
N PRO A 241 -34.58 8.27 -13.49
CA PRO A 241 -35.81 9.00 -13.81
C PRO A 241 -35.56 10.47 -14.21
N LEU A 242 -34.52 11.13 -13.69
CA LEU A 242 -34.18 12.51 -14.05
C LEU A 242 -33.62 12.64 -15.48
N ARG A 243 -32.79 11.69 -15.92
CA ARG A 243 -32.32 11.61 -17.32
C ARG A 243 -33.46 11.26 -18.27
N ALA A 244 -34.36 10.35 -17.87
CA ALA A 244 -35.56 10.02 -18.65
C ALA A 244 -36.55 11.19 -18.74
N ALA A 245 -36.66 12.03 -17.71
CA ALA A 245 -37.49 13.23 -17.72
C ALA A 245 -36.86 14.40 -18.50
N ALA A 246 -35.52 14.52 -18.51
CA ALA A 246 -34.79 15.51 -19.30
C ALA A 246 -34.72 15.15 -20.80
N ALA A 247 -34.77 13.86 -21.13
CA ALA A 247 -35.06 13.38 -22.47
C ALA A 247 -36.56 13.52 -22.76
N GLY A 248 -37.02 14.76 -22.96
CA GLY A 248 -38.41 15.05 -23.34
C GLY A 248 -38.88 14.25 -24.57
N PRO A 249 -40.18 14.17 -24.83
CA PRO A 249 -40.74 13.35 -25.90
C PRO A 249 -40.07 13.71 -27.22
N ALA A 250 -39.37 12.74 -27.83
CA ALA A 250 -38.75 12.89 -29.12
C ALA A 250 -39.81 13.38 -30.11
N SER A 251 -39.68 14.65 -30.52
CA SER A 251 -40.46 15.25 -31.60
C SER A 251 -40.29 14.37 -32.84
N SER A 252 -41.33 13.60 -33.16
CA SER A 252 -41.50 12.89 -34.42
C SER A 252 -41.58 13.92 -35.56
N TYR A 253 -40.44 14.34 -36.07
CA TYR A 253 -40.37 15.09 -37.32
C TYR A 253 -40.46 14.09 -38.47
N ASN A 254 -41.69 13.78 -38.88
CA ASN A 254 -41.98 13.16 -40.17
C ASN A 254 -41.71 14.19 -41.27
N GLY A 255 -40.59 14.02 -41.98
CA GLY A 255 -40.30 14.73 -43.22
C GLY A 255 -40.42 13.78 -44.41
N THR A 256 -41.64 13.56 -44.86
CA THR A 256 -41.95 13.03 -46.21
C THR A 256 -41.95 14.17 -47.23
N SER A 257 -41.47 13.85 -48.44
CA SER A 257 -41.54 14.63 -49.71
C SER A 257 -40.51 15.75 -49.85
N ALA A 258 -39.79 15.94 -50.96
CA ALA A 258 -39.92 15.46 -52.35
C ALA A 258 -38.53 15.34 -53.00
#